data_AF-A0A0E0N9I7-F1
#
_entry.id   AF-A0A0E0N9I7-F1
#
_cell.length_a   1.000
_cell.length_b   1.000
_cell.length_c   1.000
_cell.angle_alpha   90.00
_cell.angle_beta   90.00
_cell.angle_gamma   90.00
#
_symmetry.space_group_name_H-M   'P 1'
#
loop_
_entity.id
_entity.type
_entity.pdbx_description
1 polymer ?
#
loop_
_entity_poly.entity_id
_entity_poly.type
_entity_poly.pdbx_seq_one_letter_code
_entity_poly.pdbx_strand_id
1 'polypeptide(L)'
;MAMAAVGIGGGGGGALGLLAPRRRAASWSGAGGAAAAAARRRPLVAVVRASYEAGVGVMATKVGMMTYFDPATGKPVPVTVVGFREGGNVVTQVKTAATDGYDAVQVGYHGVREEKLTRPELGHLGKAGAPPLRHLQEFRLQSVDGYDPGQPLDFADMFKEGDLVDISGKSIGKGFQGGIKRHNFKRGLMTHGSKSHRALGSIGAGTTPGRVYKGKKMPGRMGGTKTKIRKLKIVKIDNDLKVVMIKGAVPGKPGNLLRIAPAKIVGKNIPKN
;
A
#
# COMPACT_ATOMS: atom_id res chain seq x y z
N MET A 1 -59.27 -17.23 -0.06
CA MET A 1 -59.43 -15.77 -0.14
C MET A 1 -58.40 -15.26 -1.14
N ALA A 2 -58.59 -15.30 -2.46
CA ALA A 2 -59.66 -14.78 -3.31
C ALA A 2 -59.76 -13.23 -3.30
N MET A 3 -59.50 -12.67 -4.49
CA MET A 3 -59.85 -11.33 -5.00
C MET A 3 -59.01 -10.12 -4.51
N ALA A 4 -58.70 -9.10 -5.32
CA ALA A 4 -59.26 -8.68 -6.60
C ALA A 4 -58.22 -7.97 -7.49
N ALA A 5 -58.27 -8.27 -8.79
CA ALA A 5 -57.85 -7.38 -9.85
C ALA A 5 -59.01 -6.43 -10.17
N VAL A 6 -58.73 -5.15 -10.44
CA VAL A 6 -59.66 -4.23 -11.08
C VAL A 6 -58.89 -3.44 -12.14
N GLY A 7 -59.24 -3.68 -13.39
CA GLY A 7 -58.95 -2.79 -14.51
C GLY A 7 -60.22 -2.04 -14.91
N ILE A 8 -60.08 -0.76 -15.22
CA ILE A 8 -60.99 0.12 -15.98
C ILE A 8 -60.02 1.10 -16.68
N GLY A 9 -60.02 1.40 -17.98
CA GLY A 9 -61.06 1.31 -19.00
C GLY A 9 -61.43 2.72 -19.49
N GLY A 10 -60.67 3.28 -20.45
CA GLY A 10 -61.16 4.10 -21.58
C GLY A 10 -61.56 5.58 -21.42
N GLY A 11 -61.15 6.39 -22.41
CA GLY A 11 -61.66 7.73 -22.77
C GLY A 11 -60.74 8.88 -22.31
N GLY A 12 -60.24 9.82 -23.12
CA GLY A 12 -60.59 10.27 -24.47
C GLY A 12 -60.59 11.81 -24.46
N GLY A 13 -59.77 12.45 -25.30
CA GLY A 13 -59.93 13.85 -25.71
C GLY A 13 -58.89 14.87 -25.20
N GLY A 14 -58.34 15.69 -26.11
CA GLY A 14 -57.71 16.97 -25.77
C GLY A 14 -56.36 17.22 -26.45
N ALA A 15 -56.41 17.55 -27.73
CA ALA A 15 -55.26 17.99 -28.52
C ALA A 15 -54.74 19.37 -28.09
N LEU A 16 -53.41 19.54 -28.03
CA LEU A 16 -52.76 20.82 -28.32
C LEU A 16 -51.34 20.56 -28.83
N GLY A 17 -51.19 20.75 -30.13
CA GLY A 17 -49.95 20.55 -30.86
C GLY A 17 -48.91 21.63 -30.57
N LEU A 18 -47.66 21.21 -30.54
CA LEU A 18 -46.52 22.07 -30.85
C LEU A 18 -45.72 21.40 -31.96
N LEU A 19 -45.75 22.04 -33.13
CA LEU A 19 -45.03 21.67 -34.34
C LEU A 19 -43.52 21.60 -34.08
N ALA A 20 -42.94 20.41 -34.25
CA ALA A 20 -41.51 20.26 -34.50
C ALA A 20 -41.22 20.47 -36.01
N PRO A 21 -40.19 21.24 -36.40
CA PRO A 21 -39.88 21.45 -37.81
C PRO A 21 -39.26 20.20 -38.44
N ARG A 22 -39.93 19.69 -39.47
CA ARG A 22 -39.40 18.69 -40.42
C ARG A 22 -38.15 19.25 -41.12
N ARG A 23 -36.97 18.73 -40.80
CA ARG A 23 -35.79 18.87 -41.66
C ARG A 23 -35.77 17.73 -42.68
N ARG A 24 -35.76 18.11 -43.96
CA ARG A 24 -35.66 17.24 -45.14
C ARG A 24 -34.43 16.34 -45.03
N ALA A 25 -34.62 15.04 -45.26
CA ALA A 25 -33.54 14.12 -45.56
C ALA A 25 -32.99 14.45 -46.95
N ALA A 26 -31.72 14.86 -47.02
CA ALA A 26 -30.95 14.84 -48.25
C ALA A 26 -30.33 13.44 -48.37
N SER A 27 -30.79 12.65 -49.32
CA SER A 27 -30.15 11.40 -49.72
C SER A 27 -28.90 11.72 -50.54
N TRP A 28 -27.73 11.37 -50.02
CA TRP A 28 -26.51 11.33 -50.81
C TRP A 28 -26.16 9.87 -51.12
N SER A 29 -26.31 9.52 -52.39
CA SER A 29 -25.78 8.32 -53.01
C SER A 29 -24.31 8.57 -53.37
N GLY A 30 -23.40 7.76 -52.82
CA GLY A 30 -21.99 7.87 -53.16
C GLY A 30 -21.14 6.84 -52.45
N ALA A 31 -20.78 5.80 -53.20
CA ALA A 31 -19.90 4.69 -52.84
C ALA A 31 -18.59 5.08 -52.15
N GLY A 32 -18.12 4.22 -51.24
CA GLY A 32 -16.77 4.32 -50.68
C GLY A 32 -16.64 3.56 -49.38
N GLY A 33 -16.60 2.23 -49.46
CA GLY A 33 -16.35 1.36 -48.31
C GLY A 33 -15.01 1.67 -47.65
N ALA A 34 -15.05 2.01 -46.38
CA ALA A 34 -13.99 1.75 -45.43
C ALA A 34 -14.68 1.37 -44.12
N ALA A 35 -14.84 0.06 -43.91
CA ALA A 35 -15.15 -0.47 -42.60
C ALA A 35 -14.01 -0.04 -41.66
N ALA A 36 -14.20 1.06 -40.95
CA ALA A 36 -13.34 1.43 -39.85
C ALA A 36 -13.53 0.35 -38.80
N ALA A 37 -12.68 -0.68 -38.87
CA ALA A 37 -12.49 -1.63 -37.80
C ALA A 37 -12.13 -0.79 -36.57
N ALA A 38 -13.12 -0.56 -35.70
CA ALA A 38 -12.91 -0.03 -34.39
C ALA A 38 -12.01 -1.07 -33.69
N ALA A 39 -10.70 -0.87 -33.80
CA ALA A 39 -9.70 -1.64 -33.10
C ALA A 39 -10.08 -1.49 -31.64
N ARG A 40 -10.75 -2.53 -31.10
CA ARG A 40 -11.00 -2.69 -29.67
C ARG A 40 -9.64 -2.50 -29.05
N ARG A 41 -9.40 -1.33 -28.44
CA ARG A 41 -8.20 -1.10 -27.66
C ARG A 41 -8.16 -2.26 -26.68
N ARG A 42 -7.21 -3.20 -26.87
CA ARG A 42 -6.94 -4.24 -25.88
C ARG A 42 -6.92 -3.51 -24.54
N PRO A 43 -7.64 -3.98 -23.51
CA PRO A 43 -7.55 -3.34 -22.21
C PRO A 43 -6.06 -3.24 -21.93
N LEU A 44 -5.56 -2.02 -21.75
CA LEU A 44 -4.18 -1.80 -21.37
C LEU A 44 -4.03 -2.59 -20.08
N VAL A 45 -3.41 -3.79 -20.16
CA VAL A 45 -2.95 -4.48 -18.97
C VAL A 45 -2.03 -3.47 -18.33
N ALA A 46 -2.48 -2.87 -17.24
CA ALA A 46 -1.74 -1.85 -16.55
C ALA A 46 -0.40 -2.51 -16.19
N VAL A 47 0.66 -2.17 -16.92
CA VAL A 47 1.99 -2.71 -16.65
C VAL A 47 2.31 -2.26 -15.24
N VAL A 48 2.17 -3.17 -14.29
CA VAL A 48 2.40 -2.89 -12.88
C VAL A 48 3.88 -2.53 -12.78
N ARG A 49 4.19 -1.25 -12.54
CA ARG A 49 5.56 -0.72 -12.39
C ARG A 49 6.12 -0.90 -10.97
N ALA A 50 5.48 -1.72 -10.14
CA ALA A 50 5.92 -1.94 -8.76
C ALA A 50 7.19 -2.80 -8.73
N SER A 51 8.16 -2.42 -7.89
CA SER A 51 9.41 -3.20 -7.75
C SER A 51 9.16 -4.59 -7.16
N TYR A 52 9.77 -5.61 -7.76
CA TYR A 52 9.82 -6.98 -7.23
C TYR A 52 10.43 -7.00 -5.83
N GLU A 53 9.87 -7.81 -4.92
CA GLU A 53 10.56 -8.20 -3.69
C GLU A 53 11.53 -9.35 -3.98
N ALA A 54 12.58 -9.45 -3.16
CA ALA A 54 13.61 -10.49 -3.34
C ALA A 54 13.12 -11.89 -2.89
N GLY A 55 12.02 -11.94 -2.14
CA GLY A 55 11.39 -13.15 -1.64
C GLY A 55 10.10 -12.80 -0.91
N VAL A 56 9.35 -13.81 -0.49
CA VAL A 56 8.17 -13.61 0.35
C VAL A 56 8.61 -13.04 1.69
N GLY A 57 7.78 -12.16 2.23
CA GLY A 57 7.96 -11.62 3.56
C GLY A 57 6.74 -11.92 4.42
N VAL A 58 6.82 -11.48 5.67
CA VAL A 58 5.77 -11.66 6.67
C VAL A 58 5.38 -10.32 7.26
N MET A 59 4.23 -10.29 7.91
CA MET A 59 3.80 -9.15 8.70
C MET A 59 3.97 -9.43 10.18
N ALA A 60 4.18 -8.35 10.93
CA ALA A 60 4.45 -8.45 12.35
C ALA A 60 4.04 -7.17 13.09
N THR A 61 4.05 -7.21 14.41
CA THR A 61 3.75 -6.05 15.26
C THR A 61 4.99 -5.60 16.01
N LYS A 62 5.29 -4.30 15.97
CA LYS A 62 6.35 -3.74 16.80
C LYS A 62 5.96 -3.85 18.27
N VAL A 63 6.76 -4.53 19.10
CA VAL A 63 6.49 -4.66 20.55
C VAL A 63 7.20 -3.53 21.31
N GLY A 64 8.48 -3.34 21.05
CA GLY A 64 9.28 -2.41 21.84
C GLY A 64 10.72 -2.34 21.37
N MET A 65 11.56 -1.69 22.16
CA MET A 65 12.99 -1.58 21.92
C MET A 65 13.70 -1.88 23.23
N MET A 66 14.78 -2.65 23.17
CA MET A 66 15.58 -3.03 24.32
C MET A 66 17.06 -3.08 23.92
N THR A 67 17.93 -3.27 24.91
CA THR A 67 19.35 -3.53 24.69
C THR A 67 19.57 -5.04 24.73
N TYR A 68 20.25 -5.57 23.72
CA TYR A 68 20.72 -6.94 23.69
C TYR A 68 22.23 -6.94 23.90
N PHE A 69 22.73 -7.75 24.84
CA PHE A 69 24.15 -7.94 25.03
C PHE A 69 24.61 -9.12 24.21
N ASP A 70 25.55 -8.89 23.30
CA ASP A 70 26.14 -9.94 22.49
C ASP A 70 26.95 -10.89 23.41
N PRO A 71 26.61 -12.19 23.49
CA PRO A 71 27.27 -13.11 24.41
C PRO A 71 28.74 -13.34 24.06
N ALA A 72 29.14 -13.18 22.79
CA ALA A 72 30.52 -13.39 22.37
C ALA A 72 31.41 -12.16 22.63
N THR A 73 30.87 -10.96 22.46
CA THR A 73 31.67 -9.71 22.52
C THR A 73 31.40 -8.86 23.75
N GLY A 74 30.33 -9.14 24.51
CA GLY A 74 29.85 -8.33 25.64
C GLY A 74 29.31 -6.96 25.24
N LYS A 75 29.23 -6.63 23.94
CA LYS A 75 28.86 -5.30 23.48
C LYS A 75 27.34 -5.09 23.54
N PRO A 76 26.86 -3.92 24.01
CA PRO A 76 25.44 -3.59 23.99
C PRO A 76 25.00 -3.23 22.56
N VAL A 77 23.98 -3.92 22.06
CA VAL A 77 23.36 -3.69 20.75
C VAL A 77 21.92 -3.22 20.95
N PRO A 78 21.53 -2.04 20.43
CA PRO A 78 20.14 -1.61 20.48
C PRO A 78 19.30 -2.43 19.50
N VAL A 79 18.30 -3.14 20.01
CA VAL A 79 17.42 -4.00 19.21
C VAL A 79 15.95 -3.61 19.36
N THR A 80 15.22 -3.63 18.25
CA THR A 80 13.76 -3.57 18.25
C THR A 80 13.21 -4.99 18.32
N VAL A 81 12.33 -5.23 19.28
CA VAL A 81 11.59 -6.49 19.40
C VAL A 81 10.35 -6.40 18.54
N VAL A 82 10.21 -7.37 17.65
CA VAL A 82 9.05 -7.53 16.78
C VAL A 82 8.38 -8.85 17.10
N GLY A 83 7.09 -8.79 17.43
CA GLY A 83 6.31 -9.96 17.81
C GLY A 83 5.36 -10.39 16.70
N PHE A 84 5.21 -11.69 16.58
CA PHE A 84 4.27 -12.32 15.66
C PHE A 84 3.04 -12.76 16.43
N ARG A 85 1.86 -12.38 15.95
CA ARG A 85 0.59 -12.83 16.54
C ARG A 85 0.27 -14.23 16.05
N GLU A 86 -0.29 -15.03 16.95
CA GLU A 86 -0.76 -16.39 16.66
C GLU A 86 -1.86 -16.37 15.60
N GLY A 87 -1.87 -17.39 14.74
CA GLY A 87 -2.78 -17.49 13.60
C GLY A 87 -2.61 -16.38 12.55
N GLY A 88 -1.51 -15.63 12.59
CA GLY A 88 -1.14 -14.65 11.57
C GLY A 88 -0.19 -15.22 10.53
N ASN A 89 -0.05 -14.51 9.40
CA ASN A 89 0.82 -14.87 8.27
C ASN A 89 0.38 -16.14 7.53
N VAL A 90 -0.83 -16.12 6.98
CA VAL A 90 -1.35 -17.17 6.10
C VAL A 90 -1.43 -16.63 4.66
N VAL A 91 -1.07 -17.45 3.68
CA VAL A 91 -1.27 -17.12 2.26
C VAL A 91 -2.77 -17.12 1.97
N THR A 92 -3.29 -16.01 1.48
CA THR A 92 -4.73 -15.82 1.23
C THR A 92 -5.07 -15.88 -0.24
N GLN A 93 -4.18 -15.41 -1.11
CA GLN A 93 -4.40 -15.45 -2.55
C GLN A 93 -3.06 -15.53 -3.27
N VAL A 94 -3.02 -16.34 -4.31
CA VAL A 94 -1.91 -16.42 -5.26
C VAL A 94 -2.35 -15.76 -6.56
N LYS A 95 -1.57 -14.79 -7.04
CA LYS A 95 -1.82 -14.06 -8.29
C LYS A 95 -0.77 -14.44 -9.31
N THR A 96 -1.22 -14.69 -10.53
CA THR A 96 -0.35 -15.10 -11.65
C THR A 96 -0.41 -14.08 -12.78
N ALA A 97 0.64 -14.06 -13.61
CA ALA A 97 0.69 -13.23 -14.81
C ALA A 97 -0.51 -13.47 -15.76
N ALA A 98 -1.05 -14.69 -15.82
CA ALA A 98 -2.20 -15.01 -16.67
C ALA A 98 -3.52 -14.41 -16.16
N THR A 99 -3.74 -14.38 -14.85
CA THR A 99 -4.98 -13.90 -14.23
C THR A 99 -4.97 -12.41 -13.95
N ASP A 100 -3.88 -11.91 -13.36
CA ASP A 100 -3.78 -10.56 -12.80
C ASP A 100 -2.76 -9.66 -13.53
N GLY A 101 -2.00 -10.21 -14.48
CA GLY A 101 -0.96 -9.49 -15.21
C GLY A 101 0.36 -9.31 -14.44
N TYR A 102 0.48 -9.91 -13.25
CA TYR A 102 1.73 -9.97 -12.47
C TYR A 102 1.70 -11.11 -11.46
N ASP A 103 2.91 -11.52 -11.04
CA ASP A 103 3.12 -12.61 -10.08
C ASP A 103 3.28 -12.06 -8.65
N ALA A 104 2.38 -12.48 -7.75
CA ALA A 104 2.42 -12.06 -6.35
C ALA A 104 1.69 -13.02 -5.40
N VAL A 105 2.16 -13.04 -4.15
CA VAL A 105 1.51 -13.74 -3.03
C VAL A 105 0.87 -12.72 -2.11
N GLN A 106 -0.42 -12.88 -1.82
CA GLN A 106 -1.12 -12.11 -0.79
C GLN A 106 -1.05 -12.86 0.54
N VAL A 107 -0.50 -12.20 1.56
CA VAL A 107 -0.39 -12.73 2.92
C VAL A 107 -1.32 -11.95 3.84
N GLY A 108 -2.02 -12.66 4.72
CA GLY A 108 -2.89 -12.10 5.74
C GLY A 108 -2.27 -12.13 7.13
N TYR A 109 -2.57 -11.13 7.96
CA TYR A 109 -2.06 -11.01 9.33
C TYR A 109 -3.10 -10.43 10.28
N HIS A 110 -2.92 -10.74 11.57
CA HIS A 110 -3.76 -10.33 12.70
C HIS A 110 -5.16 -10.95 12.66
N GLY A 111 -5.33 -12.07 13.38
CA GLY A 111 -6.61 -12.74 13.57
C GLY A 111 -7.60 -11.87 14.35
N VAL A 112 -8.85 -11.82 13.89
CA VAL A 112 -9.93 -11.01 14.46
C VAL A 112 -11.23 -11.81 14.46
N ARG A 113 -12.14 -11.52 15.40
CA ARG A 113 -13.51 -12.06 15.38
C ARG A 113 -14.22 -11.73 14.06
N GLU A 114 -14.99 -12.69 13.54
CA GLU A 114 -15.69 -12.58 12.25
C GLU A 114 -16.59 -11.35 12.14
N GLU A 115 -17.27 -10.98 13.23
CA GLU A 115 -18.16 -9.81 13.32
C GLU A 115 -17.48 -8.47 12.99
N LYS A 116 -16.15 -8.40 13.11
CA LYS A 116 -15.38 -7.17 12.83
C LYS A 116 -14.98 -7.06 11.36
N LEU A 117 -15.20 -8.10 10.57
CA LEU A 117 -14.94 -8.12 9.14
C LEU A 117 -16.23 -7.94 8.36
N THR A 118 -16.10 -7.39 7.16
CA THR A 118 -17.23 -7.24 6.24
C THR A 118 -17.51 -8.57 5.53
N ARG A 119 -18.77 -8.78 5.10
CA ARG A 119 -19.17 -10.00 4.38
C ARG A 119 -18.29 -10.33 3.15
N PRO A 120 -17.88 -9.35 2.32
CA PRO A 120 -16.97 -9.61 1.20
C PRO A 120 -15.58 -10.08 1.64
N GLU A 121 -15.02 -9.51 2.71
CA GLU A 121 -13.72 -9.92 3.25
C GLU A 121 -13.77 -11.35 3.79
N LEU A 122 -14.86 -11.72 4.49
CA LEU A 122 -15.07 -13.08 4.97
C LEU A 122 -15.19 -14.08 3.81
N GLY A 123 -15.94 -13.74 2.75
CA GLY A 123 -16.03 -14.60 1.56
C GLY A 123 -14.68 -14.79 0.85
N HIS A 124 -13.87 -13.72 0.79
CA HIS A 124 -12.51 -13.79 0.22
C HIS A 124 -11.60 -14.72 1.02
N LEU A 125 -11.58 -14.58 2.35
CA LEU A 125 -10.75 -15.42 3.23
C LEU A 125 -11.24 -16.87 3.29
N GLY A 126 -12.56 -17.07 3.29
CA GLY A 126 -13.18 -18.39 3.28
C GLY A 126 -12.85 -19.21 2.03
N LYS A 127 -12.68 -18.55 0.86
CA LYS A 127 -12.24 -19.22 -0.37
C LYS A 127 -10.86 -19.87 -0.23
N ALA A 128 -9.98 -19.28 0.58
CA ALA A 128 -8.64 -19.79 0.84
C ALA A 128 -8.54 -20.69 2.08
N GLY A 129 -9.66 -20.93 2.78
CA GLY A 129 -9.65 -21.62 4.08
C GLY A 129 -8.88 -20.87 5.17
N ALA A 130 -8.61 -19.58 4.98
CA ALA A 130 -7.84 -18.78 5.91
C ALA A 130 -8.72 -18.29 7.08
N PRO A 131 -8.16 -18.15 8.30
CA PRO A 131 -8.90 -17.55 9.41
C PRO A 131 -9.28 -16.08 9.11
N PRO A 132 -10.23 -15.51 9.86
CA PRO A 132 -10.58 -14.09 9.74
C PRO A 132 -9.40 -13.18 10.10
N LEU A 133 -8.79 -12.55 9.09
CA LEU A 133 -7.58 -11.73 9.19
C LEU A 133 -7.85 -10.26 8.82
N ARG A 134 -7.27 -9.32 9.57
CA ARG A 134 -7.53 -7.88 9.38
C ARG A 134 -6.68 -7.21 8.30
N HIS A 135 -5.44 -7.66 8.15
CA HIS A 135 -4.46 -6.99 7.31
C HIS A 135 -4.05 -7.92 6.18
N LEU A 136 -4.24 -7.47 4.95
CA LEU A 136 -3.80 -8.17 3.74
C LEU A 136 -2.72 -7.34 3.05
N GLN A 137 -1.59 -7.97 2.71
CA GLN A 137 -0.52 -7.33 1.94
C GLN A 137 0.04 -8.28 0.89
N GLU A 138 0.41 -7.72 -0.25
CA GLU A 138 1.00 -8.48 -1.35
C GLU A 138 2.54 -8.40 -1.32
N PHE A 139 3.17 -9.50 -1.71
CA PHE A 139 4.58 -9.62 -2.03
C PHE A 139 4.70 -10.00 -3.49
N ARG A 140 5.18 -9.06 -4.30
CA ARG A 140 5.41 -9.29 -5.74
C ARG A 140 6.72 -10.04 -5.93
N LEU A 141 6.69 -11.12 -6.68
CA LEU A 141 7.82 -12.03 -6.91
C LEU A 141 8.07 -12.20 -8.41
N GLN A 142 9.19 -12.84 -8.76
CA GLN A 142 9.49 -13.23 -10.15
C GLN A 142 8.82 -14.54 -10.54
N SER A 143 8.70 -15.47 -9.61
CA SER A 143 7.93 -16.71 -9.72
C SER A 143 7.15 -16.91 -8.42
N VAL A 144 5.98 -17.54 -8.53
CA VAL A 144 5.08 -17.85 -7.41
C VAL A 144 5.02 -19.35 -7.13
N ASP A 145 5.89 -20.13 -7.77
CA ASP A 145 5.88 -21.58 -7.66
C ASP A 145 6.21 -21.99 -6.21
N GLY A 146 5.38 -22.86 -5.64
CA GLY A 146 5.55 -23.35 -4.26
C GLY A 146 4.78 -22.58 -3.17
N TYR A 147 3.83 -21.71 -3.57
CA TYR A 147 2.89 -21.10 -2.63
C TYR A 147 1.45 -21.50 -2.97
N ASP A 148 0.75 -22.04 -1.97
CA ASP A 148 -0.66 -22.41 -2.09
C ASP A 148 -1.54 -21.53 -1.18
N PRO A 149 -2.77 -21.18 -1.60
CA PRO A 149 -3.73 -20.54 -0.70
C PRO A 149 -4.00 -21.41 0.53
N GLY A 150 -4.01 -20.78 1.71
CA GLY A 150 -4.18 -21.46 3.00
C GLY A 150 -2.87 -21.89 3.67
N GLN A 151 -1.73 -21.80 2.98
CA GLN A 151 -0.43 -22.16 3.54
C GLN A 151 -0.01 -21.20 4.68
N PRO A 152 0.33 -21.70 5.87
CA PRO A 152 0.93 -20.88 6.92
C PRO A 152 2.40 -20.56 6.59
N LEU A 153 2.84 -19.33 6.91
CA LEU A 153 4.21 -18.87 6.72
C LEU A 153 4.89 -18.69 8.07
N ASP A 154 5.76 -19.63 8.42
CA ASP A 154 6.55 -19.57 9.65
C ASP A 154 7.78 -18.68 9.49
N PHE A 155 7.92 -17.71 10.40
CA PHE A 155 9.02 -16.74 10.35
C PHE A 155 10.39 -17.37 10.67
N ALA A 156 10.41 -18.50 11.38
CA ALA A 156 11.63 -19.22 11.77
C ALA A 156 12.30 -19.91 10.56
N ASP A 157 11.50 -20.41 9.62
CA ASP A 157 12.02 -21.05 8.40
C ASP A 157 12.48 -20.01 7.37
N MET A 158 11.81 -18.87 7.34
CA MET A 158 12.06 -17.80 6.38
C MET A 158 13.24 -16.90 6.73
N PHE A 159 13.60 -16.79 8.01
CA PHE A 159 14.67 -15.92 8.47
C PHE A 159 15.64 -16.65 9.37
N LYS A 160 16.92 -16.39 9.17
CA LYS A 160 18.00 -16.89 10.01
C LYS A 160 18.69 -15.73 10.73
N GLU A 161 19.37 -16.07 11.82
CA GLU A 161 20.18 -15.11 12.53
C GLU A 161 21.29 -14.57 11.63
N GLY A 162 21.46 -13.26 11.62
CA GLY A 162 22.43 -12.58 10.77
C GLY A 162 21.91 -12.14 9.39
N ASP A 163 20.71 -12.58 8.99
CA ASP A 163 20.12 -12.17 7.72
C ASP A 163 19.82 -10.67 7.67
N LEU A 164 19.87 -10.13 6.45
CA LEU A 164 19.51 -8.74 6.17
C LEU A 164 18.05 -8.66 5.73
N VAL A 165 17.29 -7.80 6.42
CA VAL A 165 15.88 -7.57 6.16
C VAL A 165 15.58 -6.10 5.88
N ASP A 166 14.57 -5.88 5.05
CA ASP A 166 13.96 -4.58 4.81
C ASP A 166 12.63 -4.50 5.58
N ILE A 167 12.52 -3.52 6.48
CA ILE A 167 11.29 -3.33 7.27
C ILE A 167 10.54 -2.11 6.77
N SER A 168 9.27 -2.31 6.44
CA SER A 168 8.35 -1.25 6.07
C SER A 168 7.24 -1.11 7.11
N GLY A 169 6.90 0.13 7.46
CA GLY A 169 5.80 0.42 8.38
C GLY A 169 5.33 1.87 8.27
N LYS A 170 4.27 2.22 8.99
CA LYS A 170 3.83 3.63 9.07
C LYS A 170 4.72 4.39 10.06
N SER A 171 5.27 5.52 9.63
CA SER A 171 6.03 6.43 10.48
C SER A 171 5.13 7.15 11.49
N ILE A 172 5.72 7.67 12.56
CA ILE A 172 4.98 8.45 13.56
C ILE A 172 4.45 9.73 12.91
N GLY A 173 3.15 9.97 13.01
CA GLY A 173 2.52 11.22 12.59
C GLY A 173 2.97 12.38 13.47
N LYS A 174 3.52 13.44 12.86
CA LYS A 174 3.91 14.66 13.57
C LYS A 174 2.89 15.80 13.37
N GLY A 175 1.78 15.58 12.66
CA GLY A 175 0.80 16.63 12.35
C GLY A 175 1.31 17.65 11.34
N PHE A 176 0.76 18.87 11.35
CA PHE A 176 1.23 19.98 10.52
C PHE A 176 2.53 20.55 11.09
N GLN A 177 3.59 20.58 10.28
CA GLN A 177 4.92 20.99 10.70
C GLN A 177 5.46 22.13 9.82
N GLY A 178 6.17 23.07 10.45
CA GLY A 178 6.84 24.19 9.79
C GLY A 178 8.07 23.76 8.97
N GLY A 179 8.62 24.70 8.18
CA GLY A 179 9.75 24.45 7.27
C GLY A 179 11.01 23.94 7.96
N ILE A 180 11.31 24.45 9.16
CA ILE A 180 12.47 24.01 9.95
C ILE A 180 12.38 22.52 10.31
N LYS A 181 11.24 22.07 10.87
CA LYS A 181 11.11 20.67 11.32
C LYS A 181 10.87 19.69 10.19
N ARG A 182 10.18 20.12 9.12
CA ARG A 182 9.83 19.26 7.97
C ARG A 182 10.97 19.11 6.98
N HIS A 183 11.70 20.19 6.70
CA HIS A 183 12.70 20.28 5.62
C HIS A 183 14.09 20.68 6.11
N ASN A 184 14.31 20.73 7.43
CA ASN A 184 15.59 21.08 8.05
C ASN A 184 16.10 22.47 7.63
N PHE A 185 15.19 23.44 7.41
CA PHE A 185 15.58 24.82 7.12
C PHE A 185 16.30 25.44 8.32
N LYS A 186 17.27 26.32 8.03
CA LYS A 186 17.96 27.11 9.06
C LYS A 186 16.97 28.11 9.68
N ARG A 187 17.22 28.47 10.94
CA ARG A 187 16.52 29.54 11.65
C ARG A 187 17.22 30.87 11.36
N GLY A 188 16.48 31.97 11.33
CA GLY A 188 17.05 33.32 11.30
C GLY A 188 17.72 33.71 12.63
N LEU A 189 18.37 34.87 12.65
CA LEU A 189 18.97 35.44 13.86
C LEU A 189 17.90 35.70 14.94
N MET A 190 18.26 35.47 16.20
CA MET A 190 17.38 35.65 17.35
C MET A 190 17.50 37.06 17.97
N THR A 191 18.63 37.74 17.74
CA THR A 191 18.94 39.08 18.24
C THR A 191 19.18 40.07 17.08
N HIS A 192 19.64 41.28 17.39
CA HIS A 192 19.97 42.34 16.42
C HIS A 192 18.81 42.74 15.50
N GLY A 193 17.61 42.90 16.05
CA GLY A 193 16.46 43.48 15.34
C GLY A 193 15.80 42.59 14.27
N SER A 194 16.20 41.32 14.16
CA SER A 194 15.59 40.35 13.25
C SER A 194 14.12 40.10 13.59
N LYS A 195 13.22 40.30 12.62
CA LYS A 195 11.78 40.01 12.77
C LYS A 195 11.39 38.58 12.33
N SER A 196 12.29 37.89 11.62
CA SER A 196 12.01 36.60 10.98
C SER A 196 12.84 35.47 11.59
N HIS A 197 12.43 34.96 12.74
CA HIS A 197 13.16 33.89 13.41
C HIS A 197 12.92 32.53 12.76
N ARG A 198 11.66 32.09 12.68
CA ARG A 198 11.29 30.74 12.17
C ARG A 198 10.53 30.77 10.86
N ALA A 199 10.53 31.91 10.19
CA ALA A 199 9.91 32.10 8.89
C ALA A 199 10.61 31.25 7.82
N LEU A 200 9.95 31.07 6.67
CA LEU A 200 10.46 30.27 5.57
C LEU A 200 11.58 30.96 4.78
N GLY A 201 11.64 32.30 4.84
CA GLY A 201 12.42 33.12 3.92
C GLY A 201 11.71 33.31 2.57
N SER A 202 12.47 33.70 1.54
CA SER A 202 11.91 33.88 0.20
C SER A 202 11.44 32.55 -0.44
N ILE A 203 10.29 32.60 -1.10
CA ILE A 203 9.64 31.43 -1.74
C ILE A 203 9.84 31.34 -3.25
N GLY A 204 10.40 32.37 -3.88
CA GLY A 204 10.63 32.44 -5.32
C GLY A 204 11.58 33.57 -5.71
N ALA A 205 11.92 33.64 -6.99
CA ALA A 205 12.51 34.84 -7.57
C ALA A 205 11.44 35.93 -7.75
N GLY A 206 11.84 37.14 -8.14
CA GLY A 206 10.95 38.28 -8.38
C GLY A 206 10.14 38.15 -9.68
N THR A 207 10.28 39.11 -10.59
CA THR A 207 9.44 39.27 -11.79
C THR A 207 9.42 38.04 -12.70
N THR A 208 10.58 37.44 -12.98
CA THR A 208 10.69 36.20 -13.75
C THR A 208 11.13 35.10 -12.79
N PRO A 209 10.34 34.03 -12.55
CA PRO A 209 9.19 33.51 -13.30
C PRO A 209 7.80 33.98 -12.84
N GLY A 210 7.70 34.91 -11.88
CA GLY A 210 6.41 35.47 -11.43
C GLY A 210 5.47 34.47 -10.72
N ARG A 211 5.98 33.29 -10.35
CA ARG A 211 5.21 32.24 -9.68
C ARG A 211 6.09 31.38 -8.77
N VAL A 212 5.46 30.69 -7.82
CA VAL A 212 6.14 29.68 -7.00
C VAL A 212 6.24 28.37 -7.80
N TYR A 213 7.44 27.78 -7.83
CA TYR A 213 7.66 26.49 -8.49
C TYR A 213 6.89 25.35 -7.78
N LYS A 214 6.32 24.43 -8.59
CA LYS A 214 5.72 23.20 -8.07
C LYS A 214 6.78 22.38 -7.32
N GLY A 215 6.39 21.77 -6.20
CA GLY A 215 7.31 21.01 -5.35
C GLY A 215 8.23 21.86 -4.47
N LYS A 216 8.05 23.20 -4.42
CA LYS A 216 8.76 24.05 -3.46
C LYS A 216 8.50 23.54 -2.04
N LYS A 217 9.58 23.35 -1.29
CA LYS A 217 9.56 22.89 0.10
C LYS A 217 8.85 23.92 0.99
N MET A 218 7.63 23.58 1.41
CA MET A 218 6.77 24.40 2.26
C MET A 218 6.30 23.63 3.50
N PRO A 219 5.80 24.34 4.54
CA PRO A 219 5.14 23.72 5.69
C PRO A 219 4.02 22.76 5.28
N GLY A 220 3.70 21.80 6.14
CA GLY A 220 2.62 20.85 5.87
C GLY A 220 2.68 19.61 6.75
N ARG A 221 1.78 18.66 6.50
CA ARG A 221 1.71 17.39 7.23
C ARG A 221 3.04 16.63 7.10
N MET A 222 3.56 16.15 8.23
CA MET A 222 4.79 15.37 8.31
C MET A 222 4.54 14.05 9.05
N GLY A 223 5.10 12.96 8.53
CA GLY A 223 4.97 11.61 9.10
C GLY A 223 3.59 11.00 8.87
N GLY A 224 3.34 9.83 9.46
CA GLY A 224 2.12 9.05 9.23
C GLY A 224 2.11 8.36 7.85
N THR A 225 3.23 8.38 7.14
CA THR A 225 3.40 7.79 5.82
C THR A 225 4.15 6.47 5.91
N LYS A 226 4.02 5.62 4.88
CA LYS A 226 4.78 4.37 4.75
C LYS A 226 6.26 4.70 4.56
N THR A 227 7.13 4.09 5.36
CA THR A 227 8.59 4.24 5.28
C THR A 227 9.21 2.85 5.33
N LYS A 228 10.23 2.62 4.51
CA LYS A 228 11.03 1.40 4.51
C LYS A 228 12.45 1.71 4.98
N ILE A 229 12.88 1.05 6.05
CA ILE A 229 14.26 1.05 6.51
C ILE A 229 14.91 -0.22 5.96
N ARG A 230 16.07 -0.08 5.33
CA ARG A 230 16.69 -1.14 4.54
C ARG A 230 17.89 -1.74 5.26
N LYS A 231 18.22 -3.00 4.94
CA LYS A 231 19.43 -3.71 5.40
C LYS A 231 19.60 -3.70 6.92
N LEU A 232 18.53 -3.99 7.66
CA LEU A 232 18.62 -4.23 9.09
C LEU A 232 19.03 -5.69 9.33
N LYS A 233 19.84 -5.94 10.36
CA LYS A 233 20.35 -7.27 10.68
C LYS A 233 19.45 -7.92 11.73
N ILE A 234 19.06 -9.17 11.52
CA ILE A 234 18.44 -10.00 12.56
C ILE A 234 19.52 -10.43 13.55
N VAL A 235 19.29 -10.16 14.82
CA VAL A 235 20.25 -10.44 15.90
C VAL A 235 19.96 -11.80 16.51
N LYS A 236 18.70 -12.05 16.85
CA LYS A 236 18.26 -13.29 17.48
C LYS A 236 16.81 -13.59 17.12
N ILE A 237 16.48 -14.88 17.05
CA ILE A 237 15.12 -15.36 16.87
C ILE A 237 14.76 -16.22 18.10
N ASP A 238 13.66 -15.89 18.77
CA ASP A 238 13.16 -16.67 19.91
C ASP A 238 11.83 -17.31 19.51
N ASN A 239 11.82 -18.63 19.31
CA ASN A 239 10.65 -19.39 18.86
C ASN A 239 9.60 -19.54 19.96
N ASP A 240 10.03 -19.69 21.22
CA ASP A 240 9.13 -19.87 22.37
C ASP A 240 8.19 -18.67 22.56
N LEU A 241 8.75 -17.47 22.46
CA LEU A 241 8.03 -16.21 22.59
C LEU A 241 7.47 -15.69 21.25
N LYS A 242 7.80 -16.35 20.13
CA LYS A 242 7.45 -15.94 18.76
C LYS A 242 7.86 -14.49 18.47
N VAL A 243 9.09 -14.14 18.81
CA VAL A 243 9.66 -12.79 18.59
C VAL A 243 10.95 -12.83 17.80
N VAL A 244 11.18 -11.78 17.03
CA VAL A 244 12.44 -11.55 16.31
C VAL A 244 13.05 -10.24 16.78
N MET A 245 14.33 -10.29 17.13
CA MET A 245 15.11 -9.14 17.56
C MET A 245 15.90 -8.58 16.38
N ILE A 246 15.62 -7.34 16.01
CA ILE A 246 16.24 -6.69 14.85
C ILE A 246 17.10 -5.53 15.31
N LYS A 247 18.33 -5.47 14.83
CA LYS A 247 19.27 -4.39 15.16
C LYS A 247 18.73 -3.03 14.67
N GLY A 248 18.71 -2.05 15.57
CA GLY A 248 18.37 -0.66 15.26
C GLY A 248 16.89 -0.32 15.39
N ALA A 249 16.51 0.84 14.85
CA ALA A 249 15.19 1.42 14.99
C ALA A 249 14.27 1.06 13.82
N VAL A 250 12.97 0.91 14.13
CA VAL A 250 11.91 0.54 13.18
C VAL A 250 10.79 1.59 13.21
N PRO A 251 10.12 1.93 12.08
CA PRO A 251 9.12 2.99 12.04
C PRO A 251 7.90 2.73 12.95
N GLY A 252 7.43 3.82 13.56
CA GLY A 252 6.22 3.82 14.39
C GLY A 252 6.47 3.50 15.86
N LYS A 253 5.39 3.59 16.65
CA LYS A 253 5.34 3.23 18.06
C LYS A 253 5.04 1.72 18.22
N PRO A 254 5.20 1.15 19.43
CA PRO A 254 4.64 -0.16 19.76
C PRO A 254 3.19 -0.33 19.29
N GLY A 255 2.82 -1.53 18.84
CA GLY A 255 1.51 -1.85 18.27
C GLY A 255 1.39 -1.59 16.75
N ASN A 256 2.39 -0.95 16.13
CA ASN A 256 2.36 -0.68 14.69
C ASN A 256 2.52 -1.96 13.85
N LEU A 257 1.82 -2.01 12.72
CA LEU A 257 1.97 -3.06 11.72
C LEU A 257 3.25 -2.83 10.91
N LEU A 258 4.07 -3.89 10.82
CA LEU A 258 5.30 -3.93 10.07
C LEU A 258 5.21 -5.01 9.00
N ARG A 259 5.87 -4.74 7.87
CA ARG A 259 6.12 -5.68 6.78
C ARG A 259 7.62 -5.94 6.76
N ILE A 260 8.01 -7.19 6.94
CA ILE A 260 9.40 -7.63 6.95
C ILE A 260 9.61 -8.48 5.71
N ALA A 261 10.58 -8.13 4.88
CA ALA A 261 10.95 -8.91 3.70
C ALA A 261 12.47 -9.07 3.65
N PRO A 262 12.99 -10.11 2.98
CA PRO A 262 14.40 -10.22 2.65
C PRO A 262 14.91 -8.93 1.98
N ALA A 263 16.12 -8.49 2.33
CA ALA A 263 16.64 -7.21 1.88
C ALA A 263 16.78 -7.17 0.35
N LYS A 264 16.25 -6.09 -0.25
CA LYS A 264 16.39 -5.85 -1.69
C LYS A 264 17.80 -5.32 -2.00
N ILE A 265 18.60 -6.09 -2.73
CA ILE A 265 19.95 -5.71 -3.19
C ILE A 265 19.96 -5.65 -4.71
N VAL A 266 20.00 -4.42 -5.23
CA VAL A 266 20.05 -4.15 -6.66
C VAL A 266 21.25 -4.86 -7.29
N GLY A 267 21.01 -5.57 -8.41
CA GLY A 267 22.04 -6.30 -9.14
C GLY A 267 22.38 -7.69 -8.60
N LYS A 268 21.79 -8.12 -7.48
CA LYS A 268 21.98 -9.47 -6.92
C LYS A 268 20.71 -10.31 -6.92
N ASN A 269 19.65 -9.82 -6.26
CA ASN A 269 18.44 -10.62 -5.98
C ASN A 269 17.16 -10.03 -6.58
N ILE A 270 17.29 -9.07 -7.49
CA ILE A 270 16.18 -8.41 -8.18
C ILE A 270 16.59 -8.28 -9.65
N PRO A 271 15.62 -8.38 -10.59
CA PRO A 271 15.89 -8.13 -12.00
C PRO A 271 16.50 -6.74 -12.19
N LYS A 272 17.37 -6.61 -13.19
CA LYS A 272 18.14 -5.37 -13.41
C LYS A 272 17.23 -4.15 -13.63
N ASN A 273 16.04 -4.36 -14.22
CA ASN A 273 15.04 -3.35 -14.55
C ASN A 273 13.63 -3.80 -14.12
#